data_AF-A0A5D4MDU0-F1
#
_entry.id   AF-A0A5D4MDU0-F1
#
_cell.length_a   1.000
_cell.length_b   1.000
_cell.length_c   1.000
_cell.angle_alpha   90.00
_cell.angle_beta   90.00
_cell.angle_gamma   90.00
#
_symmetry.space_group_name_H-M   'P 1'
#
loop_
_entity.id
_entity.type
_entity.pdbx_description
1 polymer ?
#
loop_
_entity_poly.entity_id
_entity_poly.type
_entity_poly.pdbx_seq_one_letter_code
_entity_poly.pdbx_strand_id
1 'polypeptide(L)'
;MGYSPSFVEKMKEIVGDMRDPEKDFDIRVIAGFDDACSACPHRGETLCSGSVKSNNKVMGLDRRTIDHLGLESGRVYKKSYLVELTAKKVEPDDLDQICAGCSWLEYGVCKEGIALLNEELVQK
;
A
#
# COMPACT_ATOMS: atom_id res chain seq x y z
N MET A 1 -2.29 9.89 17.83
CA MET A 1 -2.07 9.50 16.42
C MET A 1 -3.09 10.25 15.59
N GLY A 2 -2.64 10.95 14.53
CA GLY A 2 -3.35 12.04 13.85
C GLY A 2 -4.10 11.64 12.58
N TYR A 3 -4.92 10.59 12.64
CA TYR A 3 -5.85 10.27 11.55
C TYR A 3 -7.24 10.80 11.88
N SER A 4 -7.92 11.37 10.88
CA SER A 4 -9.31 11.79 11.04
C SER A 4 -10.22 10.55 11.18
N PRO A 5 -11.37 10.65 11.87
CA PRO A 5 -12.34 9.56 11.93
C PRO A 5 -12.76 9.06 10.53
N SER A 6 -12.91 9.98 9.58
CA SER A 6 -13.23 9.64 8.18
C SER A 6 -12.17 8.79 7.50
N PHE A 7 -10.88 9.08 7.75
CA PHE A 7 -9.78 8.29 7.21
C PHE A 7 -9.77 6.88 7.79
N VAL A 8 -10.02 6.75 9.10
CA VAL A 8 -10.09 5.46 9.78
C VAL A 8 -11.24 4.60 9.20
N GLU A 9 -12.42 5.18 9.01
CA GLU A 9 -13.55 4.45 8.40
C GLU A 9 -13.25 4.03 6.96
N LYS A 10 -12.63 4.91 6.15
CA LYS A 10 -12.25 4.55 4.78
C LYS A 10 -11.23 3.41 4.73
N MET A 11 -10.25 3.43 5.63
CA MET A 11 -9.26 2.36 5.72
C MET A 11 -9.90 1.03 6.17
N LYS A 12 -10.90 1.06 7.07
CA LYS A 12 -11.64 -0.15 7.46
C LYS A 12 -12.37 -0.78 6.28
N GLU A 13 -13.01 0.03 5.45
CA GLU A 13 -13.68 -0.43 4.22
C GLU A 13 -12.68 -1.10 3.26
N ILE A 14 -11.59 -0.40 2.91
CA ILE A 14 -10.56 -0.91 2.00
C ILE A 14 -9.95 -2.21 2.53
N VAL A 15 -9.56 -2.25 3.81
CA VAL A 15 -8.97 -3.46 4.42
C VAL A 15 -9.98 -4.60 4.47
N GLY A 16 -11.26 -4.30 4.73
CA GLY A 16 -12.34 -5.28 4.69
C GLY A 16 -12.46 -5.93 3.31
N ASP A 17 -12.45 -5.14 2.24
CA ASP A 17 -12.52 -5.65 0.87
C ASP A 17 -11.26 -6.43 0.46
N MET A 18 -10.08 -5.96 0.87
CA MET A 18 -8.82 -6.63 0.56
C MET A 18 -8.70 -8.01 1.22
N ARG A 19 -9.19 -8.15 2.46
CA ARG A 19 -9.13 -9.39 3.24
C ARG A 19 -10.25 -10.39 2.93
N ASP A 20 -11.31 -9.95 2.28
CA ASP A 20 -12.42 -10.82 1.90
C ASP A 20 -12.00 -11.79 0.78
N PRO A 21 -11.92 -13.11 1.04
CA PRO A 21 -11.49 -14.09 0.04
C PRO A 21 -12.48 -14.26 -1.11
N GLU A 22 -13.76 -13.92 -0.92
CA GLU A 22 -14.81 -14.07 -1.93
C GLU A 22 -14.83 -12.90 -2.93
N LYS A 23 -14.12 -11.81 -2.63
CA LYS A 23 -14.01 -10.63 -3.50
C LYS A 23 -12.77 -10.70 -4.37
N ASP A 24 -12.96 -10.65 -5.69
CA ASP A 24 -11.86 -10.41 -6.63
C ASP A 24 -12.24 -9.33 -7.66
N PHE A 25 -11.85 -8.10 -7.35
CA PHE A 25 -12.16 -6.91 -8.13
C PHE A 25 -10.92 -6.33 -8.82
N ASP A 26 -11.19 -5.41 -9.74
CA ASP A 26 -10.16 -4.73 -10.52
C ASP A 26 -9.58 -3.57 -9.71
N ILE A 27 -8.25 -3.55 -9.59
CA ILE A 27 -7.48 -2.51 -8.90
C ILE A 27 -6.62 -1.81 -9.94
N ARG A 28 -6.81 -0.49 -10.08
CA ARG A 28 -5.91 0.35 -10.86
C ARG A 28 -4.72 0.75 -9.98
N VAL A 29 -3.53 0.29 -10.36
CA VAL A 29 -2.29 0.65 -9.67
C VAL A 29 -1.86 2.02 -10.18
N ILE A 30 -1.57 2.96 -9.28
CA ILE A 30 -1.13 4.32 -9.62
C ILE A 30 0.00 4.75 -8.71
N ALA A 31 0.88 5.63 -9.19
CA ALA A 31 1.86 6.33 -8.36
C ALA A 31 1.35 7.75 -8.09
N GLY A 32 0.60 7.93 -7.00
CA GLY A 32 -0.11 9.17 -6.71
C GLY A 32 -1.36 8.96 -5.85
N PHE A 33 -2.28 9.92 -5.89
CA PHE A 33 -3.48 9.89 -5.05
C PHE A 33 -4.44 8.75 -5.39
N ASP A 34 -4.68 7.90 -4.40
CA ASP A 34 -5.54 6.72 -4.44
C ASP A 34 -6.86 6.92 -3.66
N ASP A 35 -7.59 5.82 -3.50
CA ASP A 35 -8.86 5.80 -2.77
C ASP A 35 -8.69 6.12 -1.28
N ALA A 36 -7.56 5.77 -0.67
CA ALA A 36 -7.25 6.14 0.72
C ALA A 36 -7.02 7.66 0.84
N CYS A 37 -6.40 8.27 -0.16
CA CYS A 37 -6.20 9.72 -0.20
C CYS A 37 -7.52 10.49 -0.21
N SER A 38 -8.63 9.90 -0.68
CA SER A 38 -9.94 10.56 -0.71
C SER A 38 -10.43 11.06 0.67
N ALA A 39 -10.07 10.35 1.74
CA ALA A 39 -10.42 10.71 3.12
C ALA A 39 -9.24 11.29 3.91
N CYS A 40 -8.08 11.50 3.29
CA CYS A 40 -6.88 11.96 3.96
C CYS A 40 -6.99 13.45 4.33
N PRO A 41 -6.78 13.83 5.62
CA PRO A 41 -6.82 15.23 6.04
C PRO A 41 -5.69 16.07 5.42
N HIS A 42 -4.67 15.42 4.85
CA HIS A 42 -3.54 16.05 4.21
C HIS A 42 -3.58 15.98 2.67
N ARG A 43 -4.72 15.68 2.06
CA ARG A 43 -4.87 15.74 0.60
C ARG A 43 -5.06 17.19 0.15
N GLY A 44 -4.09 17.75 -0.56
CA GLY A 44 -4.29 18.97 -1.36
C GLY A 44 -4.81 18.62 -2.76
N GLU A 45 -5.04 19.63 -3.60
CA GLU A 45 -5.60 19.42 -4.95
C GLU A 45 -4.66 18.61 -5.86
N THR A 46 -3.35 18.85 -5.78
CA THR A 46 -2.32 18.20 -6.61
C THR A 46 -1.16 17.60 -5.82
N LEU A 47 -1.01 17.97 -4.54
CA LEU A 47 0.08 17.56 -3.66
C LEU A 47 -0.44 17.33 -2.24
N CYS A 48 0.23 16.48 -1.47
CA CYS A 48 -0.06 16.38 -0.04
C CYS A 48 0.13 17.75 0.64
N SER A 49 -0.92 18.26 1.28
CA SER A 49 -0.94 19.58 1.95
C SER A 49 -0.06 19.64 3.20
N GLY A 50 0.47 18.50 3.66
CA GLY A 50 1.44 18.44 4.76
C GLY A 50 2.81 19.05 4.42
N SER A 51 3.36 18.78 3.23
CA SER A 51 4.55 19.42 2.64
C SER A 51 4.99 18.73 1.33
N VAL A 52 5.77 19.41 0.49
CA VAL A 52 6.45 18.82 -0.70
C VAL A 52 7.33 17.63 -0.31
N LYS A 53 7.96 17.67 0.88
CA LYS A 53 8.80 16.58 1.39
C LYS A 53 7.97 15.33 1.71
N SER A 54 6.79 15.50 2.30
CA SER A 54 5.84 14.41 2.57
C SER A 54 5.31 13.82 1.27
N ASN A 55 4.99 14.66 0.29
CA ASN A 55 4.56 14.22 -1.04
C ASN A 55 5.63 13.38 -1.75
N ASN A 56 6.86 13.89 -1.83
CA ASN A 56 7.98 13.20 -2.49
C ASN A 56 8.31 11.87 -1.81
N LYS A 57 8.17 11.80 -0.47
CA LYS A 57 8.32 10.56 0.27
C LYS A 57 7.26 9.54 -0.15
N VAL A 58 5.97 9.90 -0.13
CA VAL A 58 4.88 8.99 -0.51
C VAL A 58 5.01 8.53 -1.97
N MET A 59 5.22 9.47 -2.90
CA MET A 59 5.45 9.11 -4.31
C MET A 59 6.68 8.21 -4.51
N GLY A 60 7.72 8.39 -3.69
CA GLY A 60 8.90 7.52 -3.70
C GLY A 60 8.58 6.10 -3.22
N LEU A 61 7.71 5.94 -2.23
CA LEU A 61 7.21 4.64 -1.79
C LEU A 61 6.38 3.96 -2.88
N ASP A 62 5.46 4.70 -3.51
CA ASP A 62 4.60 4.17 -4.58
C ASP A 62 5.46 3.63 -5.73
N ARG A 63 6.42 4.44 -6.18
CA ARG A 63 7.28 4.07 -7.30
C ARG A 63 8.15 2.85 -6.99
N ARG A 64 8.79 2.80 -5.81
CA ARG A 64 9.60 1.64 -5.44
C ARG A 64 8.76 0.37 -5.30
N THR A 65 7.54 0.47 -4.77
CA THR A 65 6.62 -0.67 -4.68
C THR A 65 6.24 -1.18 -6.08
N ILE A 66 5.85 -0.28 -6.98
CA ILE A 66 5.48 -0.62 -8.36
C ILE A 66 6.68 -1.25 -9.10
N ASP A 67 7.85 -0.63 -8.99
CA ASP A 67 9.08 -1.11 -9.64
C ASP A 67 9.50 -2.49 -9.08
N HIS A 68 9.46 -2.69 -7.76
CA HIS A 68 9.81 -3.97 -7.10
C HIS A 68 8.89 -5.12 -7.52
N LEU A 69 7.58 -4.87 -7.59
CA LEU A 69 6.61 -5.87 -8.01
C LEU A 69 6.63 -6.10 -9.54
N GLY A 70 7.25 -5.19 -10.30
CA GLY A 70 7.23 -5.21 -11.77
C GLY A 70 5.86 -4.87 -12.34
N LEU A 71 5.15 -3.95 -11.66
CA LEU A 71 3.84 -3.46 -12.08
C LEU A 71 3.99 -2.23 -12.97
N GLU A 72 2.95 -1.95 -13.74
CA GLU A 72 2.83 -0.73 -14.54
C GLU A 72 1.85 0.25 -13.90
N SER A 73 2.28 1.49 -13.70
CA SER A 73 1.40 2.56 -13.23
C SER A 73 0.32 2.89 -14.27
N GLY A 74 -0.92 3.07 -13.82
CA GLY A 74 -2.11 3.26 -14.64
C GLY A 74 -2.78 1.97 -15.11
N ARG A 75 -2.11 0.81 -14.97
CA ARG A 75 -2.66 -0.49 -15.38
C ARG A 75 -3.58 -1.07 -14.32
N VAL A 76 -4.53 -1.88 -14.78
CA VAL A 76 -5.53 -2.57 -13.96
C VAL A 76 -5.14 -4.04 -13.78
N TYR A 77 -5.22 -4.51 -12.54
CA TYR A 77 -4.93 -5.89 -12.15
C TYR A 77 -6.03 -6.43 -11.25
N LYS A 78 -6.14 -7.76 -11.15
CA LYS A 78 -7.03 -8.39 -10.17
C LYS A 78 -6.45 -8.31 -8.76
N LYS A 79 -7.33 -8.14 -7.76
CA LYS A 79 -6.96 -8.19 -6.34
C LYS A 79 -6.17 -9.45 -6.01
N SER A 80 -6.70 -10.61 -6.40
CA SER A 80 -6.07 -11.93 -6.22
C SER A 80 -4.63 -11.95 -6.74
N TYR A 81 -4.45 -11.51 -8.00
CA TYR A 81 -3.14 -11.41 -8.63
C TYR A 81 -2.17 -10.52 -7.84
N LEU A 82 -2.60 -9.34 -7.39
CA LEU A 82 -1.75 -8.43 -6.64
C LEU A 82 -1.33 -9.01 -5.28
N VAL A 83 -2.24 -9.67 -4.58
CA VAL A 83 -1.96 -10.32 -3.30
C VAL A 83 -0.96 -11.46 -3.48
N GLU A 84 -1.19 -12.35 -4.45
CA GLU A 84 -0.25 -13.44 -4.76
C GLU A 84 1.12 -12.94 -5.21
N LEU A 85 1.13 -11.90 -6.07
CA LEU A 85 2.38 -11.31 -6.55
C LEU A 85 3.18 -10.73 -5.39
N THR A 86 2.51 -10.06 -4.45
CA THR A 86 3.14 -9.50 -3.25
C THR A 86 3.75 -10.63 -2.40
N ALA A 87 2.97 -11.68 -2.11
CA ALA A 87 3.45 -12.82 -1.33
C ALA A 87 4.65 -13.54 -1.97
N LYS A 88 4.74 -13.55 -3.31
CA LYS A 88 5.81 -14.23 -4.06
C LYS A 88 7.06 -13.37 -4.26
N LYS A 89 6.95 -12.05 -4.19
CA LYS A 89 8.03 -11.12 -4.58
C LYS A 89 8.52 -10.22 -3.46
N VAL A 90 7.82 -10.14 -2.34
CA VAL A 90 8.18 -9.24 -1.24
C VAL A 90 8.57 -10.08 -0.05
N GLU A 91 9.84 -10.00 0.33
CA GLU A 91 10.32 -10.49 1.61
C GLU A 91 10.25 -9.36 2.65
N PRO A 92 10.15 -9.67 3.96
CA PRO A 92 10.09 -8.65 5.01
C PRO A 92 11.23 -7.62 4.93
N ASP A 93 12.43 -8.04 4.55
CA ASP A 93 13.60 -7.15 4.44
C ASP A 93 13.59 -6.26 3.20
N ASP A 94 12.82 -6.59 2.15
CA ASP A 94 12.64 -5.69 1.01
C ASP A 94 11.98 -4.37 1.43
N LEU A 95 11.19 -4.38 2.51
CA LEU A 95 10.57 -3.19 3.06
C LEU A 95 11.59 -2.15 3.54
N ASP A 96 12.84 -2.54 3.84
CA ASP A 96 13.88 -1.57 4.20
C ASP A 96 14.26 -0.66 3.03
N GLN A 97 14.13 -1.16 1.80
CA GLN A 97 14.35 -0.39 0.58
C GLN A 97 13.03 0.22 0.07
N ILE A 98 11.97 -0.57 -0.01
CA ILE A 98 10.66 -0.13 -0.52
C ILE A 98 10.11 1.00 0.38
N CYS A 99 10.08 0.79 1.69
CA CYS A 99 9.54 1.72 2.67
C CYS A 99 10.60 2.65 3.28
N ALA A 100 11.77 2.79 2.65
CA ALA A 100 12.85 3.66 3.12
C ALA A 100 12.32 5.07 3.48
N GLY A 101 12.58 5.48 4.72
CA GLY A 101 12.14 6.76 5.29
C GLY A 101 10.70 6.78 5.80
N CYS A 102 9.95 5.67 5.75
CA CYS A 102 8.62 5.52 6.34
C CYS A 102 8.68 5.45 7.87
N SER A 103 7.81 6.19 8.56
CA SER A 103 7.74 6.17 10.03
C SER A 103 7.16 4.86 10.58
N TRP A 104 6.42 4.12 9.75
CA TRP A 104 5.82 2.85 10.14
C TRP A 104 6.80 1.69 10.17
N LEU A 105 7.91 1.80 9.42
CA LEU A 105 8.90 0.73 9.31
C LEU A 105 9.55 0.41 10.66
N GLU A 106 9.79 1.42 11.50
CA GLU A 106 10.38 1.27 12.84
C GLU A 106 9.50 0.47 13.81
N TYR A 107 8.19 0.36 13.54
CA TYR A 107 7.26 -0.41 14.38
C TYR A 107 7.23 -1.89 14.02
N GLY A 108 7.85 -2.33 12.93
CA GLY A 108 7.94 -3.75 12.53
C GLY A 108 6.64 -4.39 12.00
N VAL A 109 5.48 -3.76 12.22
CA VAL A 109 4.16 -4.31 11.86
C VAL A 109 3.99 -4.64 10.37
N CYS A 110 4.64 -3.88 9.48
CA CYS A 110 4.59 -4.16 8.04
C CYS A 110 5.41 -5.40 7.68
N LYS A 111 6.58 -5.58 8.31
CA LYS A 111 7.45 -6.75 8.09
C LYS A 111 6.77 -8.03 8.59
N GLU A 112 6.13 -7.96 9.76
CA GLU A 112 5.33 -9.05 10.31
C GLU A 112 4.16 -9.42 9.37
N GLY A 113 3.46 -8.42 8.83
CA GLY A 113 2.36 -8.65 7.88
C GLY A 113 2.80 -9.35 6.60
N ILE A 114 3.98 -9.01 6.06
CA ILE A 114 4.54 -9.70 4.88
C ILE A 114 4.95 -11.13 5.23
N ALA A 115 5.60 -11.35 6.38
CA ALA A 115 5.98 -12.70 6.81
C ALA A 115 4.76 -13.64 6.91
N LEU A 116 3.68 -13.17 7.55
CA LEU A 116 2.42 -13.91 7.66
C LEU A 116 1.80 -14.20 6.27
N LEU A 117 1.77 -13.19 5.39
CA LEU A 117 1.25 -13.36 4.03
C LEU A 117 2.03 -14.42 3.24
N ASN A 118 3.37 -14.40 3.35
CA ASN A 118 4.23 -15.35 2.67
C ASN A 118 4.00 -16.77 3.20
N GLU A 119 3.86 -16.94 4.52
CA GLU A 119 3.53 -18.22 5.14
C GLU A 119 2.17 -18.77 4.66
N GLU A 120 1.14 -17.92 4.56
CA GLU A 120 -0.21 -18.33 4.16
C GLU A 120 -0.32 -18.75 2.68
N LEU A 121 0.44 -18.13 1.78
CA LEU A 121 0.27 -18.28 0.32
C LEU A 121 1.42 -18.99 -0.39
N VAL A 122 2.64 -19.02 0.16
CA VAL A 122 3.79 -19.71 -0.47
C VAL A 122 3.88 -21.17 -0.02
N GLN A 123 3.29 -21.53 1.13
CA GLN A 123 3.25 -22.93 1.61
C GLN A 123 2.03 -23.73 1.12
N LYS A 124 1.18 -23.14 0.27
CA LYS A 124 0.11 -23.84 -0.45
C LYS A 124 0.57 -24.23 -1.85
#